data_AF-A0A2I0N6R4-F1
#
_entry.id   AF-A0A2I0N6R4-F1
#
_cell.length_a   1.000
_cell.length_b   1.000
_cell.length_c   1.000
_cell.angle_alpha   90.00
_cell.angle_beta   90.00
_cell.angle_gamma   90.00
#
_symmetry.space_group_name_H-M   'P 1'
#
loop_
_entity.id
_entity.type
_entity.pdbx_description
1 polymer ?
#
loop_
_entity_poly.entity_id
_entity_poly.type
_entity_poly.pdbx_seq_one_letter_code
_entity_poly.pdbx_strand_id
1 'polypeptide(L)'
;CENAKLNGVEDIVEPLLGDNRETAPEGIADRISMGYVGTTHLFLDKAMRVLKKEGGIIHYHETCPNELMKTQPLERVRSAAAKAGFGARLLNFKNVKSYSPGVSHVVIDVEIRCGDDCGRAGLKLDKGERQ
;
A
#
# COMPACT_ATOMS: atom_id res chain seq x y z
N CYS A 1 -16.29 6.02 -18.55
CA CYS A 1 -16.58 4.90 -17.63
C CYS A 1 -18.10 4.75 -17.54
N GLU A 2 -18.68 3.64 -18.01
CA GLU A 2 -20.13 3.42 -18.01
C GLU A 2 -20.70 3.35 -16.59
N ASN A 3 -20.00 2.68 -15.67
CA ASN A 3 -20.43 2.60 -14.27
C ASN A 3 -20.44 3.96 -13.56
N ALA A 4 -19.49 4.85 -13.85
CA ALA A 4 -19.48 6.19 -13.27
C ALA A 4 -20.70 7.02 -13.73
N LYS A 5 -21.07 6.88 -15.01
CA LYS A 5 -22.29 7.48 -15.60
C LYS A 5 -23.56 6.97 -14.94
N LEU A 6 -23.69 5.65 -14.84
CA LEU A 6 -24.87 5.01 -14.24
C LEU A 6 -25.06 5.39 -12.77
N ASN A 7 -23.98 5.66 -12.05
CA ASN A 7 -24.03 6.08 -10.64
C ASN A 7 -24.00 7.61 -10.45
N GLY A 8 -23.87 8.41 -11.52
CA GLY A 8 -23.84 9.87 -11.44
C GLY A 8 -22.64 10.45 -10.69
N VAL A 9 -21.48 9.79 -10.74
CA VAL A 9 -20.25 10.16 -10.00
C VAL A 9 -19.10 10.59 -10.90
N GLU A 10 -19.42 11.06 -12.11
CA GLU A 10 -18.42 11.43 -13.13
C GLU A 10 -17.57 12.63 -12.75
N ASP A 11 -18.06 13.46 -11.81
CA ASP A 11 -17.40 14.65 -11.28
C ASP A 11 -16.32 14.32 -10.24
N ILE A 12 -16.40 13.15 -9.60
CA ILE A 12 -15.48 12.72 -8.54
C ILE A 12 -14.67 11.47 -8.87
N VAL A 13 -15.02 10.74 -9.95
CA VAL A 13 -14.30 9.53 -10.38
C VAL A 13 -13.57 9.78 -11.70
N GLU A 14 -12.25 9.77 -11.64
CA GLU A 14 -11.38 9.81 -12.82
C GLU A 14 -10.86 8.40 -13.18
N PRO A 15 -11.33 7.79 -14.29
CA PRO A 15 -10.82 6.49 -14.73
C PRO A 15 -9.50 6.63 -15.50
N LEU A 16 -8.44 5.97 -15.02
CA LEU A 16 -7.15 5.91 -15.72
C LEU A 16 -6.97 4.53 -16.35
N LEU A 17 -6.78 4.49 -17.68
CA LEU A 17 -6.54 3.26 -18.42
C LEU A 17 -5.03 2.93 -18.47
N GLY A 18 -4.62 1.80 -17.91
CA GLY A 18 -3.28 1.24 -18.05
C GLY A 18 -2.84 0.42 -16.84
N ASP A 19 -1.55 0.05 -16.80
CA ASP A 19 -0.96 -0.64 -15.65
C ASP A 19 -0.76 0.35 -14.50
N ASN A 20 -1.25 0.01 -13.31
CA ASN A 20 -1.17 0.88 -12.12
C ASN A 20 0.27 1.23 -11.72
N ARG A 21 1.28 0.44 -12.14
CA ARG A 21 2.70 0.72 -11.90
C ARG A 21 3.16 1.96 -12.64
N GLU A 22 2.55 2.24 -13.79
CA GLU A 22 2.90 3.32 -14.69
C GLU A 22 1.91 4.48 -14.59
N THR A 23 0.62 4.19 -14.53
CA THR A 23 -0.44 5.20 -14.64
C THR A 23 -0.85 5.83 -13.31
N ALA A 24 -0.59 5.19 -12.18
CA ALA A 24 -1.03 5.71 -10.89
C ALA A 24 -0.22 6.96 -10.49
N PRO A 25 -0.89 8.11 -10.21
CA PRO A 25 -0.24 9.34 -9.79
C PRO A 25 0.43 9.17 -8.42
N GLU A 26 1.62 9.73 -8.28
CA GLU A 26 2.44 9.61 -7.06
C GLU A 26 2.20 10.78 -6.10
N GLY A 27 2.20 10.50 -4.79
CA GLY A 27 2.12 11.53 -3.75
C GLY A 27 0.74 12.16 -3.53
N ILE A 28 -0.34 11.55 -4.00
CA ILE A 28 -1.68 12.16 -3.94
C ILE A 28 -2.69 11.41 -3.07
N ALA A 29 -2.48 10.13 -2.77
CA ALA A 29 -3.52 9.31 -2.17
C ALA A 29 -3.50 9.35 -0.63
N ASP A 30 -4.64 9.69 -0.03
CA ASP A 30 -4.89 9.50 1.41
C ASP A 30 -5.26 8.05 1.74
N ARG A 31 -5.84 7.34 0.77
CA ARG A 31 -6.28 5.95 0.90
C ARG A 31 -6.04 5.19 -0.40
N ILE A 32 -5.53 3.97 -0.29
CA ILE A 32 -5.30 3.06 -1.41
C ILE A 32 -6.09 1.77 -1.17
N SER A 33 -6.84 1.33 -2.17
CA SER A 33 -7.52 0.03 -2.16
C SER A 33 -6.83 -0.92 -3.12
N MET A 34 -6.21 -1.97 -2.59
CA MET A 34 -5.51 -3.00 -3.35
C MET A 34 -6.36 -4.27 -3.39
N GLY A 35 -7.48 -4.22 -4.10
CA GLY A 35 -8.44 -5.32 -4.23
C GLY A 35 -8.03 -6.43 -5.20
N TYR A 36 -6.73 -6.74 -5.29
CA TYR A 36 -6.22 -7.82 -6.15
C TYR A 36 -5.85 -9.04 -5.31
N VAL A 37 -5.99 -10.24 -5.87
CA VAL A 37 -5.67 -11.52 -5.21
C VAL A 37 -4.68 -12.30 -6.08
N GLY A 38 -3.60 -12.80 -5.48
CA GLY A 38 -2.53 -13.53 -6.18
C GLY A 38 -1.15 -12.90 -6.01
N THR A 39 -0.84 -11.84 -6.76
CA THR A 39 0.49 -11.19 -6.77
C THR A 39 0.48 -9.76 -6.21
N THR A 40 -0.44 -9.47 -5.30
CA THR A 40 -0.69 -8.12 -4.75
C THR A 40 0.54 -7.49 -4.09
N HIS A 41 1.43 -8.31 -3.54
CA HIS A 41 2.68 -7.86 -2.90
C HIS A 41 3.64 -7.14 -3.87
N LEU A 42 3.60 -7.44 -5.17
CA LEU A 42 4.44 -6.79 -6.18
C LEU A 42 4.10 -5.29 -6.39
N PHE A 43 2.90 -4.90 -5.97
CA PHE A 43 2.39 -3.54 -6.17
C PHE A 43 2.55 -2.66 -4.92
N LEU A 44 3.02 -3.22 -3.79
CA LEU A 44 3.20 -2.47 -2.55
C LEU A 44 4.21 -1.34 -2.71
N ASP A 45 5.31 -1.56 -3.44
CA ASP A 45 6.32 -0.52 -3.67
C ASP A 45 5.75 0.68 -4.43
N LYS A 46 4.88 0.44 -5.44
CA LYS A 46 4.17 1.52 -6.12
C LYS A 46 3.13 2.16 -5.20
N ALA A 47 2.40 1.37 -4.41
CA ALA A 47 1.41 1.90 -3.47
C ALA A 47 2.04 2.88 -2.47
N MET A 48 3.25 2.60 -1.97
CA MET A 48 3.96 3.54 -1.08
C MET A 48 4.34 4.85 -1.77
N ARG A 49 4.63 4.85 -3.08
CA ARG A 49 4.87 6.09 -3.84
C ARG A 49 3.60 6.87 -4.16
N VAL A 50 2.47 6.16 -4.30
CA VAL A 50 1.14 6.76 -4.57
C VAL A 50 0.60 7.47 -3.33
N LEU A 51 0.93 6.98 -2.13
CA LEU A 51 0.59 7.65 -0.88
C LEU A 51 1.22 9.03 -0.78
N LYS A 52 0.51 9.94 -0.12
CA LYS A 52 1.05 11.24 0.28
C LYS A 52 2.24 11.07 1.24
N LYS A 53 3.08 12.09 1.35
CA LYS A 53 4.28 12.07 2.21
C LYS A 53 3.94 11.97 3.70
N GLU A 54 2.76 12.44 4.08
CA GLU A 54 2.24 12.37 5.44
C GLU A 54 1.78 10.95 5.80
N GLY A 55 1.59 10.09 4.80
CA GLY A 55 1.05 8.75 4.91
C GLY A 55 -0.41 8.65 4.51
N GLY A 56 -1.07 7.57 4.93
CA GLY A 56 -2.46 7.27 4.58
C GLY A 56 -2.87 5.86 5.00
N ILE A 57 -3.97 5.37 4.43
CA ILE A 57 -4.50 4.02 4.74
C ILE A 57 -4.41 3.12 3.52
N ILE A 58 -3.81 1.95 3.68
CA ILE A 58 -3.80 0.90 2.65
C ILE A 58 -4.77 -0.21 3.06
N HIS A 59 -5.72 -0.48 2.19
CA HIS A 59 -6.63 -1.63 2.26
C HIS A 59 -6.08 -2.74 1.38
N TYR A 60 -5.37 -3.70 1.99
CA TYR A 60 -4.58 -4.71 1.29
C TYR A 60 -5.28 -6.08 1.29
N HIS A 61 -5.46 -6.64 0.10
CA HIS A 61 -6.01 -7.98 -0.10
C HIS A 61 -4.89 -8.96 -0.41
N GLU A 62 -4.91 -10.13 0.25
CA GLU A 62 -3.96 -11.20 -0.03
C GLU A 62 -4.61 -12.57 0.16
N THR A 63 -4.18 -13.52 -0.67
CA THR A 63 -4.44 -14.94 -0.48
C THR A 63 -3.22 -15.58 0.15
N CYS A 64 -3.36 -16.08 1.38
CA CYS A 64 -2.24 -16.66 2.12
C CYS A 64 -2.65 -17.97 2.80
N PRO A 65 -1.67 -18.85 3.10
CA PRO A 65 -1.93 -20.07 3.86
C PRO A 65 -2.56 -19.75 5.22
N ASN A 66 -3.48 -20.60 5.66
CA ASN A 66 -4.25 -20.39 6.89
C ASN A 66 -3.37 -20.16 8.13
N GLU A 67 -2.23 -20.83 8.18
CA GLU A 67 -1.25 -20.74 9.27
C GLU A 67 -0.56 -19.36 9.33
N LEU A 68 -0.43 -18.67 8.19
CA LEU A 68 0.30 -17.42 8.04
C LEU A 68 -0.61 -16.19 7.90
N MET A 69 -1.93 -16.38 7.96
CA MET A 69 -2.92 -15.33 7.72
C MET A 69 -2.69 -14.05 8.53
N LYS A 70 -2.26 -14.19 9.79
CA LYS A 70 -2.12 -13.05 10.70
C LYS A 70 -0.77 -12.33 10.60
N THR A 71 0.24 -12.97 10.02
CA THR A 71 1.63 -12.49 10.06
C THR A 71 2.12 -12.07 8.68
N GLN A 72 1.99 -12.95 7.68
CA GLN A 72 2.56 -12.72 6.35
C GLN A 72 2.07 -11.43 5.67
N PRO A 73 0.75 -11.11 5.67
CA PRO A 73 0.27 -9.89 5.01
C PRO A 73 0.78 -8.61 5.68
N LEU A 74 0.80 -8.57 7.01
CA LEU A 74 1.27 -7.40 7.74
C LEU A 74 2.78 -7.20 7.56
N GLU A 75 3.56 -8.28 7.61
CA GLU A 75 5.02 -8.21 7.44
C GLU A 75 5.42 -7.75 6.03
N ARG A 76 4.67 -8.15 4.99
CA ARG A 76 4.86 -7.65 3.62
C ARG A 76 4.64 -6.15 3.52
N VAL A 77 3.53 -5.66 4.09
CA VAL A 77 3.23 -4.22 4.10
C VAL A 77 4.27 -3.45 4.92
N ARG A 78 4.66 -3.96 6.10
CA ARG A 78 5.71 -3.36 6.93
C ARG A 78 7.06 -3.29 6.21
N SER A 79 7.46 -4.35 5.53
CA SER A 79 8.71 -4.39 4.78
C SER A 79 8.71 -3.35 3.65
N ALA A 80 7.62 -3.25 2.88
CA ALA A 80 7.48 -2.25 1.83
C ALA A 80 7.45 -0.81 2.39
N ALA A 81 6.73 -0.60 3.49
CA ALA A 81 6.65 0.70 4.16
C ALA A 81 8.03 1.14 4.68
N ALA A 82 8.75 0.24 5.36
CA ALA A 82 10.08 0.52 5.90
C ALA A 82 11.10 0.87 4.79
N LYS A 83 11.06 0.17 3.65
CA LYS A 83 11.88 0.50 2.47
C LYS A 83 11.60 1.90 1.92
N ALA A 84 10.35 2.36 2.05
CA ALA A 84 9.91 3.68 1.62
C ALA A 84 10.04 4.75 2.72
N GLY A 85 10.57 4.41 3.91
CA GLY A 85 10.76 5.36 5.02
C GLY A 85 9.51 5.62 5.86
N PHE A 86 8.49 4.76 5.76
CA PHE A 86 7.25 4.87 6.52
C PHE A 86 7.14 3.82 7.63
N GLY A 87 6.46 4.19 8.71
CA GLY A 87 5.94 3.25 9.70
C GLY A 87 4.60 2.66 9.25
N ALA A 88 4.31 1.43 9.65
CA ALA A 88 3.07 0.72 9.33
C ALA A 88 2.40 0.13 10.57
N ARG A 89 1.14 0.50 10.80
CA ARG A 89 0.32 0.08 11.94
C ARG A 89 -0.94 -0.62 11.46
N LEU A 90 -1.15 -1.87 11.90
CA LEU A 90 -2.38 -2.59 11.61
C LEU A 90 -3.56 -1.92 12.32
N LEU A 91 -4.59 -1.56 11.55
CA LEU A 91 -5.85 -1.04 12.06
C LEU A 91 -6.89 -2.15 12.19
N ASN A 92 -6.99 -3.00 11.16
CA ASN A 92 -8.02 -4.01 11.09
C ASN A 92 -7.52 -5.24 10.32
N PHE A 93 -8.05 -6.40 10.69
CA PHE A 93 -7.80 -7.67 10.02
C PHE A 93 -9.14 -8.39 9.83
N LYS A 94 -9.43 -8.79 8.59
CA LYS A 94 -10.64 -9.53 8.26
C LYS A 94 -10.32 -10.73 7.37
N ASN A 95 -10.75 -11.91 7.80
CA ASN A 95 -10.82 -13.07 6.92
C ASN A 95 -12.12 -12.97 6.11
N VAL A 96 -12.01 -12.93 4.78
CA VAL A 96 -13.15 -12.75 3.89
C VAL A 96 -13.76 -14.10 3.54
N LYS A 97 -12.94 -15.03 3.04
CA LYS A 97 -13.40 -16.35 2.58
C LYS A 97 -12.25 -17.33 2.42
N SER A 98 -12.57 -18.62 2.49
CA SER A 98 -11.68 -19.69 2.04
C SER A 98 -11.53 -19.61 0.52
N TYR A 99 -10.29 -19.56 0.03
CA TYR A 99 -9.99 -19.48 -1.39
C TYR A 99 -9.75 -20.89 -1.98
N SER A 100 -8.98 -21.72 -1.27
CA SER A 100 -8.71 -23.12 -1.62
C SER A 100 -8.34 -23.91 -0.36
N PRO A 101 -8.20 -25.26 -0.41
CA PRO A 101 -7.78 -26.04 0.76
C PRO A 101 -6.49 -25.47 1.36
N GLY A 102 -6.56 -25.03 2.62
CA GLY A 102 -5.43 -24.44 3.35
C GLY A 102 -5.09 -22.98 3.01
N VAL A 103 -5.83 -22.31 2.11
CA VAL A 103 -5.60 -20.90 1.71
C VAL A 103 -6.86 -20.07 1.92
N SER A 104 -6.70 -18.92 2.57
CA SER A 104 -7.79 -17.96 2.77
C SER A 104 -7.45 -16.61 2.13
N HIS A 105 -8.49 -15.92 1.70
CA HIS A 105 -8.44 -14.53 1.29
C HIS A 105 -8.66 -13.65 2.52
N VAL A 106 -7.63 -12.90 2.87
CA VAL A 106 -7.64 -11.95 3.98
C VAL A 106 -7.51 -10.54 3.47
N VAL A 107 -8.03 -9.63 4.28
CA VAL A 107 -7.99 -8.19 4.03
C VAL A 107 -7.50 -7.52 5.29
N ILE A 108 -6.50 -6.65 5.13
CA ILE A 108 -5.97 -5.85 6.22
C ILE A 108 -6.06 -4.37 5.90
N ASP A 109 -6.43 -3.59 6.91
CA ASP A 109 -6.31 -2.14 6.87
C ASP A 109 -5.05 -1.76 7.63
N VAL A 110 -4.12 -1.13 6.94
CA VAL A 110 -2.84 -0.69 7.52
C VAL A 110 -2.74 0.80 7.37
N GLU A 111 -2.51 1.47 8.49
CA GLU A 111 -2.14 2.87 8.51
C GLU A 111 -0.65 2.99 8.24
N ILE A 112 -0.30 3.76 7.22
CA ILE A 112 1.05 4.14 6.88
C ILE A 112 1.24 5.57 7.40
N ARG A 113 2.29 5.80 8.18
CA ARG A 113 2.65 7.12 8.67
C ARG A 113 4.11 7.39 8.41
N CYS A 114 4.41 8.64 8.12
CA CYS A 114 5.78 9.13 8.15
C CYS A 114 6.36 8.85 9.54
N GLY A 115 7.47 8.10 9.63
CA GLY A 115 8.21 7.97 10.88
C GLY A 115 8.82 9.32 11.26
N ASP A 116 9.05 9.55 12.56
CA ASP A 116 9.63 10.79 13.11
C ASP A 116 11.04 11.14 12.52
N ASP A 117 11.64 10.25 11.73
CA ASP A 117 12.98 10.38 11.13
C ASP A 117 13.01 10.88 9.68
N CYS A 118 11.86 11.14 9.03
CA CYS A 118 11.83 11.52 7.60
C CYS A 118 12.40 12.92 7.30
N GLY A 119 12.61 13.76 8.32
CA GLY A 119 13.19 15.10 8.18
C GLY A 119 14.73 15.16 8.07
N ARG A 120 15.46 14.04 8.16
CA ARG A 120 16.95 14.04 8.19
C ARG A 120 17.65 13.39 7.01
N ALA A 121 16.94 12.81 6.04
CA ALA A 121 17.55 12.20 4.86
C ALA A 121 17.85 13.20 3.72
N GLY A 122 18.09 14.47 4.05
CA GLY A 122 18.51 15.52 3.13
C GLY A 122 19.63 16.35 3.76
N LEU A 123 20.80 16.35 3.12
CA LEU A 123 22.08 16.98 3.49
C LEU A 123 22.96 16.24 4.52
N LYS A 124 23.84 15.38 4.01
CA LYS A 124 25.31 15.57 4.08
C LYS A 124 26.01 14.46 3.28
N LEU A 125 26.11 14.68 1.98
CA LEU A 125 27.25 14.21 1.21
C LEU A 125 28.13 15.44 1.01
N ASP A 126 29.09 15.66 1.91
CA ASP A 126 30.29 16.38 1.50
C ASP A 126 31.51 15.76 2.18
N LYS A 127 32.56 15.68 1.38
CA LYS A 127 33.78 14.90 1.58
C LYS A 127 34.79 15.68 2.43
N GLY A 128 35.70 14.95 3.08
CA GLY A 128 36.99 15.47 3.55
C GLY A 128 36.93 16.23 4.89
N GLU A 129 37.95 16.26 5.74
CA GLU A 129 39.34 15.88 5.63
C GLU A 129 39.87 15.43 7.00
N ARG A 130 41.03 14.76 6.92
CA ARG A 130 41.97 14.47 8.00
C ARG A 130 42.29 15.71 8.82
N GLN A 131 42.30 15.59 10.15
CA GLN A 131 43.52 15.55 10.97
C GLN A 131 43.14 15.29 12.43
#